data_AF-A0A2Z4LNS8-F1
#
_entry.id   AF-A0A2Z4LNS8-F1
#
_cell.length_a   1.000
_cell.length_b   1.000
_cell.length_c   1.000
_cell.angle_alpha   90.00
_cell.angle_beta   90.00
_cell.angle_gamma   90.00
#
_symmetry.space_group_name_H-M   'P 1'
#
loop_
_entity.id
_entity.type
_entity.pdbx_description
1 polymer ?
#
loop_
_entity_poly.entity_id
_entity_poly.type
_entity_poly.pdbx_seq_one_letter_code
_entity_poly.pdbx_strand_id
1 'polypeptide(L)'
;MEQAKYVFNMNLNEKRKFILNFCKFYKIENLNKIDKSKDYLEIFINSLTKDEQKVFLENFIFNNKDSYWYLNYWSKTTYYKLLHLVVNLFLKYLHAHK
;
A
#
# COMPACT_ATOMS: atom_id res chain seq x y z
N MET A 1 -2.53 -20.05 -7.48
CA MET A 1 -1.61 -19.55 -8.54
C MET A 1 -2.23 -18.52 -9.49
N GLU A 2 -3.56 -18.36 -9.54
CA GLU A 2 -4.23 -17.47 -10.52
C GLU A 2 -4.43 -16.00 -10.09
N GLN A 3 -4.68 -15.74 -8.81
CA GLN A 3 -5.09 -14.39 -8.36
C GLN A 3 -3.97 -13.34 -8.43
N ALA A 4 -2.70 -13.74 -8.28
CA ALA A 4 -1.57 -12.78 -8.25
C ALA A 4 -1.16 -12.29 -9.65
N LYS A 5 -1.23 -13.14 -10.68
CA LYS A 5 -0.99 -12.73 -12.09
C LYS A 5 -2.03 -11.71 -12.57
N TYR A 6 -3.27 -11.83 -12.12
CA TYR A 6 -4.36 -10.93 -12.51
C TYR A 6 -4.15 -9.50 -11.99
N VAL A 7 -3.62 -9.33 -10.77
CA VAL A 7 -3.41 -8.00 -10.16
C VAL A 7 -2.28 -7.22 -10.82
N PHE A 8 -1.25 -7.88 -11.38
CA PHE A 8 -0.18 -7.17 -12.10
C PHE A 8 -0.68 -6.50 -13.40
N ASN A 9 -1.68 -7.10 -14.05
CA ASN A 9 -2.28 -6.59 -15.30
C ASN A 9 -3.39 -5.54 -15.07
N MET A 10 -3.78 -5.30 -13.81
CA MET A 10 -4.77 -4.28 -13.46
C MET A 10 -4.25 -2.86 -13.67
N ASN A 11 -5.17 -1.94 -13.94
CA ASN A 11 -4.86 -0.51 -13.97
C ASN A 11 -4.55 0.02 -12.55
N LEU A 12 -3.97 1.22 -12.46
CA LEU A 12 -3.57 1.79 -11.16
C LEU A 12 -4.74 1.90 -10.19
N ASN A 13 -5.92 2.29 -10.66
CA ASN A 13 -7.09 2.48 -9.79
C ASN A 13 -7.57 1.16 -9.18
N GLU A 14 -7.59 0.08 -9.96
CA GLU A 14 -7.90 -1.26 -9.48
C GLU A 14 -6.88 -1.76 -8.46
N LYS A 15 -5.59 -1.58 -8.73
CA LYS A 15 -4.52 -1.91 -7.78
C LYS A 15 -4.68 -1.14 -6.48
N ARG A 16 -4.97 0.15 -6.54
CA ARG A 16 -5.21 0.98 -5.35
C ARG A 16 -6.41 0.49 -4.54
N LYS A 17 -7.52 0.16 -5.19
CA LYS A 17 -8.71 -0.40 -4.53
C LYS A 17 -8.39 -1.73 -3.83
N PHE A 18 -7.65 -2.62 -4.50
CA PHE A 18 -7.21 -3.89 -3.93
C PHE A 18 -6.39 -3.67 -2.65
N ILE A 19 -5.36 -2.83 -2.72
CA ILE A 19 -4.47 -2.55 -1.57
C ILE A 19 -5.25 -1.93 -0.41
N LEU A 20 -6.14 -0.99 -0.70
CA LEU A 20 -6.97 -0.35 0.32
C LEU A 20 -7.90 -1.35 1.03
N ASN A 21 -8.51 -2.26 0.27
CA ASN A 21 -9.32 -3.33 0.85
C ASN A 21 -8.48 -4.32 1.66
N PHE A 22 -7.29 -4.68 1.18
CA PHE A 22 -6.34 -5.51 1.90
C PHE A 22 -5.98 -4.88 3.25
N CYS A 23 -5.60 -3.60 3.27
CA CYS A 23 -5.22 -2.91 4.51
C CYS A 23 -6.38 -2.80 5.49
N LYS A 24 -7.61 -2.56 5.00
CA LYS A 24 -8.82 -2.55 5.83
C LYS A 24 -9.08 -3.92 6.47
N PHE A 25 -9.02 -4.98 5.69
CA PHE A 25 -9.23 -6.34 6.18
C PHE A 25 -8.17 -6.72 7.20
N TYR A 26 -6.90 -6.44 6.90
CA TYR A 26 -5.78 -6.70 7.78
C TYR A 26 -5.90 -5.97 9.12
N LYS A 27 -6.33 -4.70 9.10
CA LYS A 27 -6.61 -3.93 10.31
C LYS A 27 -7.71 -4.56 11.17
N ILE A 28 -8.76 -5.09 10.54
CA ILE A 28 -9.85 -5.79 11.24
C ILE A 28 -9.35 -7.10 11.87
N GLU A 29 -8.55 -7.89 11.14
CA GLU A 29 -8.00 -9.14 11.67
C GLU A 29 -7.01 -8.92 12.83
N ASN A 30 -6.18 -7.88 12.75
CA ASN A 30 -5.21 -7.56 13.82
C ASN A 30 -5.87 -6.98 15.08
N LEU A 31 -7.05 -6.34 14.98
CA LEU A 31 -7.82 -5.96 16.17
C LEU A 31 -8.27 -7.19 16.99
N ASN A 32 -8.41 -8.35 16.34
CA ASN A 32 -8.90 -9.57 16.95
C ASN A 32 -7.79 -10.53 17.40
N LYS A 33 -6.51 -10.22 17.17
CA LYS A 33 -5.37 -11.08 17.55
C LYS A 33 -4.47 -10.38 18.56
N ILE A 34 -4.20 -11.06 19.69
CA ILE A 34 -3.32 -10.59 20.77
C ILE A 34 -1.83 -10.71 20.40
N ASP A 35 -1.50 -11.56 19.41
CA ASP A 35 -0.13 -11.88 19.04
C ASP A 35 0.36 -11.07 17.81
N LYS A 36 1.28 -10.12 18.06
CA LYS A 36 1.82 -9.15 17.10
C LYS A 36 2.99 -9.68 16.25
N SER A 37 3.35 -10.95 16.42
CA SER A 37 4.66 -11.48 16.04
C SER A 37 4.92 -11.62 14.53
N LYS A 38 3.95 -11.33 13.65
CA LYS A 38 4.16 -11.23 12.19
C LYS A 38 3.26 -10.16 11.56
N ASP A 39 3.48 -8.89 11.90
CA ASP A 39 2.83 -7.80 11.17
C ASP A 39 3.49 -7.62 9.79
N TYR A 40 3.04 -8.39 8.80
CA TYR A 40 3.54 -8.32 7.42
C TYR A 40 3.42 -6.91 6.82
N LEU A 41 2.44 -6.13 7.28
CA LEU A 41 2.24 -4.76 6.83
C LEU A 41 3.28 -3.85 7.46
N GLU A 42 3.58 -4.02 8.74
CA GLU A 42 4.65 -3.31 9.44
C GLU A 42 6.03 -3.61 8.83
N ILE A 43 6.33 -4.88 8.55
CA ILE A 43 7.58 -5.29 7.88
C ILE A 43 7.70 -4.59 6.52
N PHE A 44 6.63 -4.59 5.73
CA PHE A 44 6.62 -3.91 4.43
C PHE A 44 6.85 -2.40 4.60
N ILE A 45 6.12 -1.73 5.48
CA ILE A 45 6.24 -0.29 5.72
C ILE A 45 7.67 0.06 6.14
N ASN A 46 8.27 -0.72 7.04
CA ASN A 46 9.64 -0.49 7.52
C ASN A 46 10.71 -0.73 6.44
N SER A 47 10.39 -1.48 5.37
CA SER A 47 11.29 -1.68 4.23
C SER A 47 11.31 -0.52 3.23
N LEU A 48 10.34 0.39 3.30
CA LEU A 48 10.20 1.52 2.38
C LEU A 48 11.08 2.72 2.81
N THR A 49 11.46 3.55 1.83
CA THR A 49 12.04 4.88 2.10
C THR A 49 11.00 5.82 2.73
N LYS A 50 11.44 6.93 3.34
CA LYS A 50 10.54 7.89 4.01
C LYS A 50 9.43 8.44 3.08
N ASP A 51 9.77 8.74 1.83
CA ASP A 51 8.82 9.27 0.84
C ASP A 51 7.78 8.20 0.45
N GLU A 52 8.24 6.97 0.21
CA GLU A 52 7.40 5.83 -0.10
C GLU A 52 6.48 5.46 1.06
N GLN A 53 7.01 5.45 2.29
CA GLN A 53 6.24 5.26 3.52
C GLN A 53 5.11 6.26 3.61
N LYS A 54 5.41 7.55 3.44
CA LYS A 54 4.39 8.60 3.54
C LYS A 54 3.32 8.43 2.47
N VAL A 55 3.69 8.16 1.22
CA VAL A 55 2.73 7.89 0.15
C VAL A 55 1.86 6.67 0.46
N PHE A 56 2.45 5.59 0.98
CA PHE A 56 1.72 4.37 1.33
C PHE A 56 0.74 4.62 2.48
N LEU A 57 1.21 5.23 3.57
CA LEU A 57 0.42 5.48 4.78
C LEU A 57 -0.78 6.39 4.47
N GLU A 58 -0.55 7.53 3.81
CA GLU A 58 -1.61 8.50 3.50
C GLU A 58 -2.66 7.91 2.56
N ASN A 59 -2.26 7.11 1.56
CA ASN A 59 -3.21 6.53 0.60
C ASN A 59 -3.96 5.31 1.16
N PHE A 60 -3.28 4.42 1.90
CA PHE A 60 -3.81 3.08 2.17
C PHE A 60 -4.09 2.79 3.64
N ILE A 61 -3.41 3.48 4.57
CA ILE A 61 -3.60 3.27 6.02
C ILE A 61 -4.50 4.35 6.61
N PHE A 62 -4.15 5.61 6.40
CA PHE A 62 -4.93 6.76 6.87
C PHE A 62 -6.10 7.08 5.94
N ASN A 63 -5.99 6.69 4.66
CA ASN A 63 -6.99 6.96 3.63
C ASN A 63 -7.38 8.44 3.62
N ASN A 64 -6.36 9.30 3.47
CA ASN A 64 -6.51 10.74 3.51
C ASN A 64 -7.52 11.20 2.45
N LYS A 65 -8.51 11.98 2.89
CA LYS A 65 -9.62 12.44 2.04
C LYS A 65 -9.24 13.64 1.18
N ASP A 66 -8.20 14.39 1.56
CA ASP A 66 -7.69 15.49 0.75
C ASP A 66 -7.01 14.92 -0.50
N SER A 67 -7.54 15.23 -1.69
CA SER A 67 -6.95 14.74 -2.94
C SER A 67 -5.64 15.43 -3.32
N TYR A 68 -5.26 16.50 -2.61
CA TYR A 68 -4.10 17.35 -2.92
C TYR A 68 -3.04 17.40 -1.82
N TRP A 69 -3.16 16.59 -0.77
CA TRP A 69 -2.24 16.59 0.38
C TRP A 69 -0.76 16.50 -0.03
N TYR A 70 -0.48 15.82 -1.14
CA TYR A 70 0.87 15.57 -1.66
C TYR A 70 1.55 16.84 -2.18
N LEU A 71 0.79 17.88 -2.53
CA LEU A 71 1.34 19.15 -3.05
C LEU A 71 2.18 19.90 -2.01
N ASN A 72 2.03 19.56 -0.73
CA ASN A 72 2.88 20.08 0.34
C ASN A 72 4.31 19.50 0.35
N TYR A 73 4.56 18.43 -0.42
CA TYR A 73 5.80 17.66 -0.36
C TYR A 73 6.43 17.46 -1.74
N TRP A 74 5.62 17.17 -2.76
CA TRP A 74 6.10 16.85 -4.10
C TRP A 74 5.22 17.49 -5.19
N SER A 75 5.81 17.64 -6.38
CA SER A 75 5.02 17.96 -7.57
C SER A 75 4.08 16.79 -7.93
N LYS A 76 3.01 17.09 -8.67
CA LYS A 76 2.05 16.10 -9.16
C LYS A 76 2.74 14.92 -9.85
N THR A 77 3.67 15.18 -10.76
CA THR A 77 4.38 14.14 -11.52
C THR A 77 5.21 13.24 -10.61
N THR A 78 5.94 13.82 -9.65
CA THR A 78 6.76 13.06 -8.70
C THR A 78 5.87 12.20 -7.80
N TYR A 79 4.77 12.76 -7.30
CA TYR A 79 3.80 12.02 -6.50
C TYR A 79 3.25 10.80 -7.23
N TYR A 80 2.79 10.94 -8.47
CA TYR A 80 2.23 9.80 -9.21
C TYR A 80 3.29 8.73 -9.51
N LYS A 81 4.56 9.12 -9.75
CA LYS A 81 5.67 8.15 -9.88
C LYS A 81 5.89 7.37 -8.58
N LEU A 82 5.94 8.06 -7.43
CA LEU A 82 6.06 7.42 -6.11
C LEU A 82 4.87 6.49 -5.83
N LEU A 83 3.65 6.94 -6.11
CA LEU A 83 2.44 6.14 -5.93
C LEU A 83 2.48 4.85 -6.76
N HIS A 84 2.86 4.95 -8.04
CA HIS A 84 3.04 3.78 -8.90
C HIS A 84 4.11 2.82 -8.36
N LEU A 85 5.23 3.37 -7.92
CA LEU A 85 6.34 2.59 -7.36
C LEU A 85 5.88 1.81 -6.12
N VAL A 86 5.31 2.50 -5.15
CA VAL A 86 4.82 1.93 -3.88
C VAL A 86 3.78 0.85 -4.12
N VAL A 87 2.82 1.09 -5.02
CA VAL A 87 1.82 0.08 -5.42
C VAL A 87 2.50 -1.17 -5.96
N ASN A 88 3.47 -1.03 -6.86
CA ASN A 88 4.18 -2.16 -7.45
C ASN A 88 5.05 -2.89 -6.42
N LEU A 89 5.72 -2.18 -5.51
CA LEU A 89 6.52 -2.75 -4.43
C LEU A 89 5.64 -3.60 -3.51
N PHE A 90 4.48 -3.09 -3.11
CA PHE A 90 3.56 -3.83 -2.25
C PHE A 90 3.04 -5.10 -2.91
N LEU A 91 2.67 -5.04 -4.20
CA LEU A 91 2.22 -6.22 -4.93
C LEU A 91 3.33 -7.29 -5.07
N LYS A 92 4.57 -6.87 -5.31
CA LYS A 92 5.73 -7.78 -5.31
C LYS A 92 5.96 -8.39 -3.93
N TYR A 93 5.87 -7.60 -2.87
CA TYR A 93 6.01 -8.07 -1.50
C TYR A 93 4.96 -9.14 -1.17
N LEU A 94 3.69 -8.90 -1.50
CA LEU A 94 2.62 -9.88 -1.32
C LEU A 94 2.81 -11.15 -2.14
N HIS A 95 3.37 -11.04 -3.35
CA HIS A 95 3.69 -12.21 -4.17
C HIS A 95 4.83 -13.04 -3.58
N ALA A 96 5.82 -12.40 -2.97
CA ALA A 96 6.98 -13.08 -2.38
C ALA A 96 6.66 -13.79 -1.05
N HIS A 97 5.60 -13.36 -0.34
CA HIS A 97 5.20 -13.88 0.97
C HIS A 97 3.87 -14.65 0.93
N LYS A 98 3.47 -15.14 -0.25
CA LYS A 98 2.27 -15.97 -0.46
C LYS A 98 2.59 -17.44 -0.62
#